data_AF-A6BJJ7-F1
#
_entry.id   AF-A6BJJ7-F1
#
_cell.length_a   1.000
_cell.length_b   1.000
_cell.length_c   1.000
_cell.angle_alpha   90.00
_cell.angle_beta   90.00
_cell.angle_gamma   90.00
#
_symmetry.space_group_name_H-M   'P 1'
#
loop_
_entity.id
_entity.type
_entity.pdbx_description
1 polymer ?
#
loop_
_entity_poly.entity_id
_entity_poly.type
_entity_poly.pdbx_seq_one_letter_code
_entity_poly.pdbx_strand_id
1 'polypeptide(L)'
;MVDGIIYVSFNPATSEKLLENITVPVVFMDRKIKKRENMGSVLIDKFSAMKDVAAYIAGKGCRQPAYITADISISPSKELGKKFRKTLRSWDLMIFTFRNI
;
A
#
# COMPACT_ATOMS: atom_id res chain seq x y z
N MET A 1 -20.72 10.87 22.09
CA MET A 1 -20.83 9.92 20.96
C MET A 1 -20.15 10.58 19.77
N VAL A 2 -19.50 9.84 18.86
CA VAL A 2 -18.86 10.42 17.68
C VAL A 2 -19.77 10.27 16.46
N ASP A 3 -19.76 11.24 15.55
CA ASP A 3 -20.59 11.23 14.34
C ASP A 3 -19.95 10.49 13.16
N GLY A 4 -18.68 10.09 13.30
CA GLY A 4 -17.94 9.38 12.27
C GLY A 4 -16.57 8.93 12.75
N ILE A 5 -15.96 8.01 12.00
CA ILE A 5 -14.67 7.38 12.33
C ILE A 5 -13.73 7.46 11.14
N ILE A 6 -12.52 7.95 11.39
CA ILE A 6 -11.37 7.77 10.49
C ILE A 6 -10.56 6.60 11.02
N TYR A 7 -10.49 5.53 10.25
CA TYR A 7 -9.83 4.29 10.67
C TYR A 7 -8.51 4.08 9.94
N VAL A 8 -7.43 4.03 10.72
CA VAL A 8 -6.06 3.83 10.27
C VAL A 8 -5.50 2.60 10.99
N SER A 9 -5.28 1.49 10.28
CA SER A 9 -4.75 0.26 10.88
C SER A 9 -3.77 -0.48 9.98
N PHE A 10 -2.77 -1.08 10.61
CA PHE A 10 -1.79 -1.93 9.95
C PHE A 10 -2.27 -3.38 9.76
N ASN A 11 -3.19 -3.87 10.61
CA ASN A 11 -3.58 -5.28 10.67
C ASN A 11 -5.03 -5.53 10.20
N PRO A 12 -5.23 -6.29 9.11
CA PRO A 12 -6.56 -6.60 8.58
C PRO A 12 -7.40 -7.48 9.52
N ALA A 13 -6.79 -8.44 10.23
CA ALA A 13 -7.53 -9.40 11.07
C ALA A 13 -8.21 -8.73 12.28
N THR A 14 -7.57 -7.71 12.84
CA THR A 14 -8.13 -6.94 13.97
C THR A 14 -9.23 -5.98 13.51
N SER A 15 -9.22 -5.61 12.23
CA SER A 15 -10.14 -4.62 11.69
C SER A 15 -11.54 -5.19 11.51
N GLU A 16 -11.72 -6.40 10.98
CA GLU A 16 -13.06 -6.94 10.69
C GLU A 16 -13.95 -7.07 11.94
N LYS A 17 -13.40 -7.57 13.06
CA LYS A 17 -14.14 -7.72 14.34
C LYS A 17 -14.57 -6.39 14.95
N LEU A 18 -13.77 -5.33 14.81
CA LEU A 18 -14.11 -4.00 15.32
C LEU A 18 -15.30 -3.40 14.57
N LEU A 19 -15.49 -3.81 13.30
CA LEU A 19 -16.40 -3.18 12.35
C LEU A 19 -17.78 -3.83 12.27
N GLU A 20 -17.98 -4.99 12.89
CA GLU A 20 -19.24 -5.73 12.82
C GLU A 20 -20.42 -4.96 13.43
N ASN A 21 -20.17 -4.11 14.44
CA ASN A 21 -21.22 -3.43 15.20
C ASN A 21 -21.22 -1.89 15.04
N ILE A 22 -20.49 -1.36 14.05
CA ILE A 22 -20.40 0.10 13.84
C ILE A 22 -21.49 0.57 12.88
N THR A 23 -22.36 1.45 13.37
CA THR A 23 -23.45 2.08 12.62
C THR A 23 -23.09 3.47 12.10
N VAL A 24 -22.17 4.18 12.76
CA VAL A 24 -21.68 5.50 12.30
C VAL A 24 -20.83 5.37 11.02
N PRO A 25 -20.75 6.41 10.18
CA PRO A 25 -19.89 6.40 8.99
C PRO A 25 -18.41 6.13 9.31
N VAL A 26 -17.78 5.26 8.54
CA VAL A 26 -16.34 4.92 8.69
C VAL A 26 -15.60 5.10 7.39
N VAL A 27 -14.48 5.83 7.42
CA VAL A 27 -13.55 5.95 6.30
C VAL A 27 -12.23 5.29 6.64
N PHE A 28 -11.79 4.37 5.77
CA PHE A 28 -10.54 3.66 5.89
C PHE A 28 -9.44 4.36 5.09
N MET A 29 -8.31 4.62 5.74
CA MET A 29 -7.13 5.16 5.08
C MET A 29 -6.21 4.04 4.59
N ASP A 30 -5.80 4.12 3.33
CA ASP A 30 -4.84 3.24 2.67
C ASP A 30 -5.20 1.73 2.72
N ARG A 31 -6.51 1.44 2.74
CA ARG A 31 -7.03 0.07 2.83
C ARG A 31 -8.18 -0.16 1.87
N LYS A 32 -8.15 -1.32 1.22
CA LYS A 32 -9.33 -1.86 0.53
C LYS A 32 -10.14 -2.66 1.53
N ILE A 33 -11.43 -2.33 1.63
CA ILE A 33 -12.40 -3.06 2.44
C ILE A 33 -13.54 -3.56 1.54
N LYS A 34 -14.28 -4.58 2.00
CA LYS A 34 -15.55 -4.94 1.37
C LYS A 34 -16.52 -3.76 1.57
N LYS A 35 -17.18 -3.35 0.49
CA LYS A 35 -18.14 -2.23 0.55
C LYS A 35 -19.31 -2.60 1.46
N ARG A 36 -19.60 -1.70 2.40
CA ARG A 36 -20.83 -1.63 3.19
C ARG A 36 -21.39 -0.21 3.03
N GLU A 37 -22.69 -0.05 3.25
CA GLU A 37 -23.38 1.22 2.98
C GLU A 37 -22.77 2.41 3.76
N ASN A 38 -22.38 2.20 5.02
CA ASN A 38 -21.78 3.24 5.87
C ASN A 38 -20.25 3.29 5.83
N MET A 39 -19.59 2.63 4.87
CA MET A 39 -18.14 2.50 4.85
C MET A 39 -17.50 2.91 3.52
N GLY A 40 -16.48 3.76 3.60
CA GLY A 40 -15.68 4.21 2.46
C GLY A 40 -14.19 3.94 2.65
N SER A 41 -13.42 4.03 1.57
CA SER A 41 -11.97 3.90 1.61
C SER A 41 -11.28 4.97 0.79
N VAL A 42 -10.28 5.63 1.36
CA VAL A 42 -9.36 6.53 0.66
C VAL A 42 -8.02 5.82 0.53
N LEU A 43 -7.58 5.58 -0.71
CA LEU A 43 -6.32 4.89 -1.00
C LEU A 43 -5.23 5.89 -1.36
N ILE A 44 -4.02 5.65 -0.87
CA ILE A 44 -2.83 6.39 -1.31
C ILE A 44 -2.41 5.85 -2.68
N ASP A 45 -2.07 6.73 -3.63
CA ASP A 45 -1.44 6.31 -4.88
C ASP A 45 0.03 5.93 -4.63
N LYS A 46 0.21 4.71 -4.15
CA LYS A 46 1.53 4.13 -3.90
C LYS A 46 2.34 3.97 -5.18
N PHE A 47 1.70 3.91 -6.36
CA PHE A 47 2.44 3.73 -7.60
C PHE A 47 3.11 5.03 -8.03
N SER A 48 2.40 6.17 -7.95
CA SER A 48 3.00 7.48 -8.17
C SER A 48 4.15 7.73 -7.20
N ALA A 49 3.93 7.50 -5.91
CA ALA A 49 4.99 7.68 -4.90
C ALA A 49 6.23 6.83 -5.18
N MET A 50 6.06 5.58 -5.62
CA MET A 50 7.19 4.74 -5.99
C MET A 50 7.91 5.20 -7.26
N LYS A 51 7.23 5.80 -8.24
CA LYS A 51 7.89 6.42 -9.40
C LYS A 51 8.81 7.56 -8.97
N ASP A 52 8.35 8.40 -8.05
CA ASP A 52 9.14 9.52 -7.54
C ASP A 52 10.39 9.02 -6.80
N VAL A 53 10.25 7.95 -6.00
CA VAL A 53 11.39 7.28 -5.36
C VAL A 53 12.37 6.71 -6.40
N ALA A 54 11.87 6.05 -7.44
CA ALA A 54 12.70 5.51 -8.50
C ALA A 54 13.46 6.62 -9.26
N ALA A 55 12.79 7.73 -9.55
CA ALA A 55 13.39 8.87 -10.25
C ALA A 55 14.47 9.52 -9.40
N TYR A 56 14.22 9.67 -8.10
CA TYR A 56 15.22 10.18 -7.16
C TYR A 56 16.48 9.30 -7.12
N ILE A 57 16.30 7.99 -6.97
CA ILE A 57 17.42 7.03 -6.92
C ILE A 57 18.19 6.99 -8.25
N ALA A 58 17.48 7.01 -9.39
CA ALA A 58 18.09 7.10 -10.71
C ALA A 58 18.91 8.39 -10.88
N GLY A 59 18.37 9.53 -10.41
CA GLY A 59 19.04 10.83 -10.42
C GLY A 59 20.31 10.88 -9.56
N LYS A 60 20.49 9.93 -8.63
CA LYS A 60 21.73 9.74 -7.87
C LYS A 60 22.73 8.80 -8.57
N GLY A 61 22.44 8.32 -9.77
CA GLY A 61 23.28 7.39 -10.54
C GLY A 61 23.16 5.93 -10.10
N CYS A 62 22.25 5.60 -9.18
CA CYS A 62 22.03 4.24 -8.72
C CYS A 62 21.29 3.43 -9.79
N ARG A 63 21.94 2.39 -10.32
CA ARG A 63 21.34 1.50 -11.35
C ARG A 63 20.75 0.20 -10.79
N GLN A 64 21.14 -0.17 -9.56
CA GLN A 64 20.81 -1.47 -8.96
C GLN A 64 20.30 -1.36 -7.51
N PRO A 65 19.18 -0.66 -7.24
CA PRO A 65 18.69 -0.51 -5.88
C PRO A 65 18.08 -1.81 -5.32
N ALA A 66 18.29 -2.04 -4.02
CA ALA A 66 17.63 -3.10 -3.29
C ALA A 66 16.19 -2.68 -2.92
N TYR A 67 15.24 -3.60 -3.06
CA TYR A 67 13.86 -3.42 -2.61
C TYR A 67 13.54 -4.47 -1.55
N ILE A 68 13.54 -4.03 -0.29
CA ILE A 68 13.26 -4.86 0.88
C ILE A 68 11.80 -4.60 1.28
N THR A 69 11.00 -5.66 1.34
CA THR A 69 9.60 -5.57 1.77
C THR A 69 9.38 -6.36 3.05
N ALA A 70 8.47 -5.89 3.90
CA ALA A 70 7.93 -6.72 4.97
C ALA A 70 7.24 -7.98 4.38
N ASP A 71 7.15 -9.06 5.15
CA ASP A 71 6.37 -10.23 4.75
C ASP A 71 4.87 -9.89 4.85
N ILE A 72 4.31 -9.47 3.73
CA ILE A 72 2.90 -9.06 3.64
C ILE A 72 2.23 -9.84 2.53
N SER A 73 1.76 -11.02 2.92
CA SER A 73 0.69 -11.76 2.26
C SER A 73 -0.60 -10.95 2.07
N ILE A 74 -0.74 -9.76 2.67
CA ILE A 74 -2.02 -9.03 2.81
C ILE A 74 -1.97 -7.53 2.43
N SER A 75 -1.20 -7.13 1.42
CA SER A 75 -1.32 -5.76 0.90
C SER A 75 -1.42 -5.73 -0.63
N PRO A 76 -1.95 -4.64 -1.24
CA PRO A 76 -1.91 -4.42 -2.69
C PRO A 76 -0.49 -4.47 -3.31
N SER A 77 0.56 -4.63 -2.49
CA SER A 77 1.98 -4.67 -2.85
C SER A 77 2.40 -5.78 -3.81
N LYS A 78 1.68 -6.91 -3.94
CA LYS A 78 2.04 -7.93 -4.96
C LYS A 78 1.83 -7.42 -6.38
N GLU A 79 0.67 -6.85 -6.66
CA GLU A 79 0.34 -6.30 -7.98
C GLU A 79 1.06 -4.98 -8.22
N LEU A 80 1.11 -4.14 -7.19
CA LEU A 80 1.82 -2.88 -7.20
C LEU A 80 3.34 -3.08 -7.40
N GLY A 81 3.95 -4.08 -6.74
CA GLY A 81 5.35 -4.46 -6.93
C GLY A 81 5.63 -5.04 -8.32
N LYS A 82 4.68 -5.75 -8.93
CA LYS A 82 4.78 -6.15 -10.35
C LYS A 82 4.78 -4.93 -11.27
N LYS A 83 3.84 -4.00 -11.09
CA LYS A 83 3.76 -2.75 -11.87
C LYS A 83 5.03 -1.92 -11.71
N PHE A 84 5.50 -1.77 -10.48
CA PHE A 84 6.72 -1.03 -10.17
C PHE A 84 7.96 -1.63 -10.85
N ARG A 85 8.18 -2.95 -10.73
CA ARG A 85 9.28 -3.62 -11.42
C ARG A 85 9.23 -3.46 -12.94
N LYS A 86 8.05 -3.38 -13.55
CA LYS A 86 7.93 -3.10 -14.99
C LYS A 86 8.41 -1.68 -15.33
N THR A 87 8.01 -0.69 -14.54
CA THR A 87 8.44 0.71 -14.72
C THR A 87 9.95 0.88 -14.54
N LEU A 88 10.54 0.19 -13.57
CA LEU A 88 11.99 0.23 -13.35
C LEU A 88 12.77 -0.38 -14.51
N ARG A 89 12.30 -1.51 -15.06
CA ARG A 89 12.90 -2.10 -16.27
C ARG A 89 12.84 -1.17 -17.47
N SER A 90 11.78 -0.37 -17.63
CA SER A 90 11.73 0.63 -18.70
C SER A 90 12.72 1.79 -18.52
N TRP A 91 13.33 1.91 -17.34
CA TRP A 91 14.34 2.92 -17.01
C TRP A 91 15.75 2.30 -16.84
N ASP A 92 15.96 1.08 -17.33
CA ASP A 92 17.20 0.30 -17.18
C ASP A 92 17.67 0.14 -15.72
N LEU A 93 16.74 0.19 -14.77
CA LEU A 93 16.99 -0.07 -13.35
C LEU A 93 16.73 -1.55 -13.03
N MET A 94 17.73 -2.22 -12.48
CA MET A 94 17.61 -3.60 -12.00
C MET A 94 17.36 -3.61 -10.49
N ILE A 95 16.29 -4.26 -10.04
CA ILE A 95 15.99 -4.36 -8.60
C ILE A 95 16.17 -5.78 -8.09
N PHE A 96 16.97 -5.92 -7.04
CA PHE A 96 17.00 -7.12 -6.21
C PHE A 96 15.90 -7.02 -5.16
N THR A 97 14.93 -7.95 -5.22
CA THR A 97 13.87 -8.04 -4.23
C THR A 97 14.28 -9.03 -3.14
N PHE A 98 14.41 -8.55 -1.91
CA PHE A 98 14.62 -9.40 -0.75
C PHE A 98 13.30 -9.50 0.02
N ARG A 99 12.87 -10.73 0.29
CA ARG A 99 11.86 -10.99 1.34
C ARG A 99 12.63 -11.10 2.64
N ASN A 100 12.19 -10.40 3.69
CA ASN A 100 12.67 -10.72 5.03
C ASN A 100 12.38 -12.20 5.30
N ILE A 101 13.38 -12.90 5.83
CA ILE A 101 13.28 -14.25 6.40
C ILE A 101 12.56 -14.12 7.75
#